data_AF-A0A957NKA0-F1
#
_entry.id   AF-A0A957NKA0-F1
#
_cell.length_a   1.000
_cell.length_b   1.000
_cell.length_c   1.000
_cell.angle_alpha   90.00
_cell.angle_beta   90.00
_cell.angle_gamma   90.00
#
_symmetry.space_group_name_H-M   'P 1'
#
loop_
_entity.id
_entity.type
_entity.pdbx_description
1 polymer ?
#
loop_
_entity_poly.entity_id
_entity_poly.type
_entity_poly.pdbx_seq_one_letter_code
_entity_poly.pdbx_strand_id
1 'polypeptide(L)'
;MSKKNSATKQGKRTIGAPPPAPPLPGPQPTSANTRTRGSGLRCSIAAIVLLVALVAGAALGAPRLLALLANGATAGGELTAGAAHDLLVEQQAPAIAQLTSYGWIDKEQGVAHIPIERAITLLASSDLPVGALAAVPQTESAATTGDGAIPANLNFTDHILPIFQDRCSECHGDNDPEEGLVLTSYKDVMLGSWYGAVVKPGDPAGSYLVELVETGQMPKKGDDLTPEQ
;
A
#
# COMPACT_ATOMS: atom_id res chain seq x y z
N MET A 1 -37.70 7.03 49.45
CA MET A 1 -38.68 6.96 48.34
C MET A 1 -38.06 6.28 47.14
N SER A 2 -38.75 5.29 46.61
CA SER A 2 -38.42 4.48 45.43
C SER A 2 -38.59 5.31 44.15
N LYS A 3 -37.62 5.30 43.22
CA LYS A 3 -37.84 5.75 41.84
C LYS A 3 -37.53 4.59 40.89
N LYS A 4 -38.58 4.18 40.17
CA LYS A 4 -38.64 3.05 39.25
C LYS A 4 -38.14 3.44 37.86
N ASN A 5 -37.62 2.42 37.19
CA ASN A 5 -37.06 2.32 35.84
C ASN A 5 -37.93 2.92 34.72
N SER A 6 -37.28 3.32 33.63
CA SER A 6 -37.87 3.31 32.29
C SER A 6 -36.85 2.76 31.31
N ALA A 7 -37.05 1.50 30.94
CA ALA A 7 -36.27 0.79 29.92
C ALA A 7 -36.89 1.10 28.55
N THR A 8 -36.16 1.82 27.72
CA THR A 8 -36.54 2.08 26.32
C THR A 8 -36.08 0.90 25.47
N LYS A 9 -37.05 0.22 24.86
CA LYS A 9 -36.86 -0.93 23.97
C LYS A 9 -36.30 -0.45 22.61
N GLN A 10 -35.01 -0.64 22.36
CA GLN A 10 -34.40 -0.34 21.05
C GLN A 10 -34.83 -1.39 20.01
N GLY A 11 -35.33 -0.90 18.88
CA GLY A 11 -35.74 -1.70 17.73
C GLY A 11 -34.55 -2.32 17.03
N LYS A 12 -34.67 -3.61 16.70
CA LYS A 12 -33.72 -4.40 15.92
C LYS A 12 -33.64 -3.83 14.50
N ARG A 13 -32.58 -3.07 14.19
CA ARG A 13 -32.30 -2.61 12.82
C ARG A 13 -31.72 -3.78 12.02
N THR A 14 -32.43 -4.18 10.98
CA THR A 14 -31.93 -5.13 9.97
C THR A 14 -30.93 -4.40 9.08
N ILE A 15 -29.67 -4.80 9.17
CA ILE A 15 -28.59 -4.33 8.30
C ILE A 15 -28.88 -4.87 6.90
N GLY A 16 -29.10 -3.98 5.92
CA GLY A 16 -29.30 -4.37 4.52
C GLY A 16 -28.04 -5.03 3.96
N ALA A 17 -28.22 -6.05 3.13
CA ALA A 17 -27.11 -6.75 2.48
C ALA A 17 -26.24 -5.77 1.66
N PRO A 18 -24.90 -5.93 1.66
CA PRO A 18 -24.02 -5.07 0.88
C PRO A 18 -24.30 -5.22 -0.63
N PRO A 19 -24.11 -4.15 -1.42
CA PRO A 19 -24.28 -4.22 -2.87
C PRO A 19 -23.27 -5.20 -3.49
N PRO A 20 -23.63 -5.88 -4.59
CA PRO A 20 -22.73 -6.83 -5.25
C PRO A 20 -21.49 -6.12 -5.77
N ALA A 21 -20.33 -6.74 -5.57
CA ALA A 21 -19.04 -6.25 -6.05
C ALA A 21 -19.05 -6.08 -7.59
N PRO A 22 -18.37 -5.04 -8.13
CA PRO A 22 -18.23 -4.87 -9.56
C PRO A 22 -17.45 -6.04 -10.18
N PRO A 23 -17.75 -6.43 -11.43
CA PRO A 23 -17.06 -7.53 -12.10
C PRO A 23 -15.59 -7.19 -12.32
N LEU A 24 -14.71 -8.14 -11.99
CA LEU A 24 -13.27 -8.02 -12.23
C LEU A 24 -12.98 -7.88 -13.74
N PRO A 25 -11.98 -7.06 -14.13
CA PRO A 25 -11.56 -6.98 -15.52
C PRO A 25 -11.03 -8.35 -15.98
N GLY A 26 -11.53 -8.81 -17.14
CA GLY A 26 -11.15 -10.10 -17.72
C GLY A 26 -9.65 -10.16 -18.12
N PRO A 27 -9.10 -11.37 -18.27
CA PRO A 27 -7.72 -11.55 -18.68
C PRO A 27 -7.47 -10.95 -20.07
N GLN A 28 -6.47 -10.07 -20.16
CA GLN A 28 -6.01 -9.47 -21.41
C GLN A 28 -5.49 -10.58 -22.35
N PRO A 29 -5.84 -10.58 -23.65
CA PRO A 29 -5.32 -11.55 -24.60
C PRO A 29 -3.82 -11.32 -24.79
N THR A 30 -3.01 -12.33 -24.46
CA THR A 30 -1.60 -12.35 -24.81
C THR A 30 -1.46 -12.43 -26.33
N SER A 31 -0.69 -11.50 -26.89
CA SER A 31 -0.45 -11.38 -28.32
C SER A 31 0.07 -12.70 -28.89
N ALA A 32 -0.70 -13.29 -29.80
CA ALA A 32 -0.40 -14.54 -30.47
C ALA A 32 0.82 -14.37 -31.38
N ASN A 33 1.87 -15.13 -31.09
CA ASN A 33 3.09 -15.21 -31.87
C ASN A 33 2.82 -15.87 -33.24
N THR A 34 2.85 -15.09 -34.31
CA THR A 34 2.80 -15.56 -35.70
C THR A 34 4.03 -16.40 -36.04
N ARG A 35 3.89 -17.73 -35.94
CA ARG A 35 4.89 -18.70 -36.40
C ARG A 35 4.85 -18.79 -37.93
N THR A 36 5.87 -18.22 -38.57
CA THR A 36 6.15 -18.36 -40.01
C THR A 36 6.37 -19.82 -40.41
N ARG A 37 5.59 -20.29 -41.39
CA ARG A 37 5.77 -21.56 -42.12
C ARG A 37 7.12 -21.54 -42.87
N GLY A 38 7.92 -22.59 -42.71
CA GLY A 38 9.19 -22.77 -43.45
C GLY A 38 9.69 -24.22 -43.47
N SER A 39 9.17 -25.00 -44.41
CA SER A 39 9.81 -26.10 -45.17
C SER A 39 10.92 -26.97 -44.51
N GLY A 40 10.53 -28.16 -44.06
CA GLY A 40 10.90 -29.46 -44.68
C GLY A 40 12.34 -29.98 -44.72
N LEU A 41 13.38 -29.17 -44.55
CA LEU A 41 14.79 -29.64 -44.68
C LEU A 41 15.71 -29.17 -43.54
N ARG A 42 15.17 -28.51 -42.52
CA ARG A 42 15.94 -27.96 -41.38
C ARG A 42 15.78 -28.76 -40.08
N CYS A 43 14.94 -29.81 -40.08
CA CYS A 43 14.60 -30.55 -38.86
C CYS A 43 15.73 -31.47 -38.38
N SER A 44 16.55 -32.00 -39.29
CA SER A 44 17.66 -32.89 -38.91
C SER A 44 18.83 -32.13 -38.27
N ILE A 45 19.21 -30.98 -38.82
CA ILE A 45 20.33 -30.19 -38.28
C ILE A 45 19.92 -29.54 -36.95
N ALA A 46 18.68 -29.02 -36.84
CA ALA A 46 18.20 -28.45 -35.59
C ALA A 46 18.07 -29.50 -34.47
N ALA A 47 17.65 -30.72 -34.78
CA ALA A 47 17.58 -31.81 -33.81
C ALA A 47 18.98 -32.26 -33.34
N ILE A 48 19.96 -32.34 -34.26
CA ILE A 48 21.35 -32.68 -33.91
C ILE A 48 22.00 -31.56 -33.10
N VAL A 49 21.80 -30.29 -33.46
CA VAL A 49 22.31 -29.15 -32.69
C VAL A 49 21.67 -29.10 -31.30
N LEU A 50 20.37 -29.40 -31.17
CA LEU A 50 19.68 -29.48 -29.88
C LEU A 50 20.22 -30.64 -29.03
N LEU A 51 20.46 -31.81 -29.63
CA LEU A 51 21.04 -32.98 -28.94
C LEU A 51 22.47 -32.71 -28.48
N VAL A 52 23.30 -32.11 -29.35
CA VAL A 52 24.68 -31.72 -29.00
C VAL A 52 24.69 -30.62 -27.94
N ALA A 53 23.78 -29.65 -27.99
CA ALA A 53 23.64 -28.62 -26.96
C ALA A 53 23.15 -29.19 -25.62
N LEU A 54 22.27 -30.19 -25.63
CA LEU A 54 21.83 -30.90 -24.42
C LEU A 54 22.96 -31.73 -23.80
N VAL A 55 23.73 -32.45 -24.61
CA VAL A 55 24.87 -33.26 -24.13
C VAL A 55 26.03 -32.37 -23.65
N ALA A 56 26.33 -31.26 -24.35
CA ALA A 56 27.34 -30.29 -23.93
C ALA A 56 26.91 -29.47 -22.71
N GLY A 57 25.62 -29.11 -22.63
CA GLY A 57 25.04 -28.41 -21.48
C GLY A 57 25.07 -29.25 -20.20
N ALA A 58 24.90 -30.58 -20.30
CA ALA A 58 25.04 -31.49 -19.18
C ALA A 58 26.50 -31.64 -18.69
N ALA A 59 27.48 -31.60 -19.59
CA ALA A 59 28.90 -31.75 -19.24
C ALA A 59 29.55 -30.47 -18.66
N LEU A 60 29.07 -29.29 -19.05
CA LEU A 60 29.61 -28.00 -18.59
C LEU A 60 28.75 -27.30 -17.53
N GLY A 61 27.48 -27.71 -17.37
CA GLY A 61 26.55 -27.15 -16.39
C GLY A 61 26.59 -27.82 -15.02
N ALA A 62 27.02 -29.08 -14.93
CA ALA A 62 27.13 -29.83 -13.69
C ALA A 62 28.01 -29.14 -12.61
N PRO A 63 29.20 -28.59 -12.91
CA PRO A 63 30.01 -27.92 -11.89
C PRO A 63 29.40 -26.58 -11.44
N ARG A 64 28.64 -25.88 -12.29
CA ARG A 64 27.93 -24.65 -11.88
C ARG A 64 26.68 -24.95 -11.06
N LEU A 65 25.94 -26.01 -11.37
CA LEU A 65 24.79 -26.44 -10.58
C LEU A 65 25.23 -26.95 -9.20
N LEU A 66 26.32 -27.71 -9.14
CA LEU A 66 26.93 -28.16 -7.89
C LEU A 66 27.49 -26.98 -7.07
N ALA A 67 28.08 -25.96 -7.71
CA ALA A 67 28.50 -24.73 -7.04
C ALA A 67 27.32 -23.90 -6.52
N LEU A 68 26.18 -23.85 -7.23
CA LEU A 68 24.96 -23.21 -6.74
C LEU A 68 24.37 -23.96 -5.53
N LEU A 69 24.38 -25.30 -5.56
CA LEU A 69 23.92 -26.13 -4.43
C LEU A 69 24.87 -26.02 -3.22
N ALA A 70 26.18 -25.91 -3.45
CA ALA A 70 27.17 -25.72 -2.39
C ALA A 70 27.12 -24.32 -1.77
N ASN A 71 26.85 -23.28 -2.57
CA ASN A 71 26.72 -21.89 -2.08
C ASN A 71 25.32 -21.57 -1.54
N GLY A 72 24.29 -22.39 -1.81
CA GLY A 72 22.94 -22.20 -1.27
C GLY A 72 22.82 -22.50 0.23
N ALA A 73 23.82 -23.16 0.83
CA ALA A 73 23.79 -23.58 2.23
C ALA A 73 24.42 -22.57 3.21
N THR A 74 25.08 -21.50 2.73
CA THR A 74 25.74 -20.50 3.61
C THR A 74 25.02 -19.16 3.68
N ALA A 75 23.88 -18.99 3.01
CA ALA A 75 22.96 -17.89 3.28
C ALA A 75 22.04 -18.25 4.45
N GLY A 76 22.64 -18.55 5.61
CA GLY A 76 21.96 -18.57 6.91
C GLY A 76 21.69 -17.14 7.39
N GLY A 77 21.10 -16.31 6.52
CA GLY A 77 20.46 -15.10 6.97
C GLY A 77 19.21 -15.54 7.71
N GLU A 78 19.25 -15.41 9.03
CA GLU A 78 18.06 -15.43 9.87
C GLU A 78 17.00 -14.56 9.17
N LEU A 79 15.87 -15.18 8.78
CA LEU A 79 14.72 -14.45 8.25
C LEU A 79 14.11 -13.69 9.43
N THR A 80 14.81 -12.65 9.88
CA THR A 80 14.29 -11.73 10.88
C THR A 80 13.23 -10.87 10.22
N ALA A 81 12.19 -10.53 10.98
CA ALA A 81 11.07 -9.74 10.48
C ALA A 81 11.49 -8.44 9.78
N GLY A 82 12.63 -7.87 10.19
CA GLY A 82 13.24 -6.68 9.59
C GLY A 82 13.65 -6.87 8.13
N ALA A 83 14.16 -8.03 7.72
CA ALA A 83 14.69 -8.20 6.36
C ALA A 83 13.61 -8.07 5.26
N ALA A 84 12.40 -8.55 5.52
CA ALA A 84 11.28 -8.40 4.58
C ALA A 84 10.74 -6.96 4.57
N HIS A 85 10.73 -6.28 5.71
CA HIS A 85 10.38 -4.87 5.81
C HIS A 85 11.41 -4.01 5.05
N ASP A 86 12.70 -4.22 5.27
CA ASP A 86 13.79 -3.52 4.58
C ASP A 86 13.73 -3.70 3.06
N LEU A 87 13.41 -4.91 2.59
CA LEU A 87 13.20 -5.16 1.16
C LEU A 87 11.99 -4.42 0.59
N LEU A 88 10.89 -4.32 1.33
CA LEU A 88 9.72 -3.52 0.92
C LEU A 88 10.03 -2.03 0.91
N VAL A 89 10.74 -1.53 1.94
CA VAL A 89 11.25 -0.15 1.99
C VAL A 89 12.06 0.13 0.73
N GLU A 90 12.96 -0.77 0.34
CA GLU A 90 13.80 -0.60 -0.83
C GLU A 90 13.03 -0.69 -2.16
N GLN A 91 12.00 -1.54 -2.24
CA GLN A 91 11.11 -1.63 -3.41
C GLN A 91 10.25 -0.37 -3.59
N GLN A 92 9.79 0.25 -2.49
CA GLN A 92 8.98 1.46 -2.50
C GLN A 92 9.80 2.75 -2.52
N ALA A 93 11.09 2.69 -2.15
CA ALA A 93 12.03 3.82 -2.21
C ALA A 93 11.98 4.61 -3.52
N PRO A 94 11.93 4.02 -4.73
CA PRO A 94 11.81 4.81 -5.97
C PRO A 94 10.48 5.55 -6.10
N ALA A 95 9.35 4.95 -5.68
CA ALA A 95 8.05 5.60 -5.70
C ALA A 95 7.98 6.75 -4.69
N ILE A 96 8.52 6.54 -3.48
CA ILE A 96 8.63 7.55 -2.44
C ILE A 96 9.61 8.67 -2.87
N ALA A 97 10.74 8.31 -3.48
CA ALA A 97 11.70 9.27 -4.01
C ALA A 97 11.11 10.09 -5.16
N GLN A 98 10.24 9.52 -6.00
CA GLN A 98 9.49 10.31 -6.97
C GLN A 98 8.55 11.28 -6.27
N LEU A 99 7.72 10.81 -5.33
CA LEU A 99 6.77 11.64 -4.58
C LEU A 99 7.44 12.77 -3.78
N THR A 100 8.67 12.56 -3.29
CA THR A 100 9.44 13.51 -2.48
C THR A 100 10.49 14.29 -3.27
N SER A 101 10.75 13.91 -4.53
CA SER A 101 11.60 14.64 -5.46
C SER A 101 10.89 15.92 -5.89
N TYR A 102 11.61 17.03 -5.85
CA TYR A 102 11.12 18.34 -6.26
C TYR A 102 10.50 18.30 -7.67
N GLY A 103 9.17 18.44 -7.69
CA GLY A 103 8.26 18.55 -8.84
C GLY A 103 8.70 17.99 -10.18
N TRP A 104 8.13 16.85 -10.59
CA TRP A 104 8.32 16.28 -11.93
C TRP A 104 7.28 16.80 -12.93
N ILE A 105 7.67 16.83 -14.20
CA ILE A 105 6.82 17.27 -15.32
C ILE A 105 6.71 16.12 -16.32
N ASP A 106 5.49 15.62 -16.52
CA ASP A 106 5.15 14.72 -17.61
C ASP A 106 4.67 15.56 -18.81
N LYS A 107 5.54 15.68 -19.83
CA LYS A 107 5.26 16.47 -21.04
C LYS A 107 4.30 15.77 -22.00
N GLU A 108 4.17 14.44 -21.90
CA GLU A 108 3.30 13.66 -22.78
C GLU A 108 1.86 13.72 -22.28
N GLN A 109 1.68 13.66 -20.97
CA GLN A 109 0.37 13.79 -20.32
C GLN A 109 -0.03 15.25 -20.04
N GLY A 110 0.90 16.20 -20.18
CA GLY A 110 0.67 17.61 -19.85
C GLY A 110 0.43 17.86 -18.36
N VAL A 111 0.96 16.98 -17.49
CA VAL A 111 0.77 17.03 -16.04
C VAL A 111 2.07 17.46 -15.37
N ALA A 112 2.00 18.50 -14.55
CA ALA A 112 3.10 18.92 -13.69
C ALA A 112 2.72 18.72 -12.23
N HIS A 113 3.51 17.93 -11.50
CA HIS A 113 3.37 17.81 -10.06
C HIS A 113 4.28 18.85 -9.40
N ILE A 114 3.72 19.80 -8.65
CA ILE A 114 4.46 20.90 -8.04
C ILE A 114 4.09 20.92 -6.55
N PRO A 115 5.05 20.91 -5.61
CA PRO A 115 4.77 21.09 -4.19
C PRO A 115 3.99 22.37 -3.93
N ILE A 116 3.07 22.35 -2.97
CA ILE A 116 2.11 23.44 -2.72
C ILE A 116 2.83 24.77 -2.49
N GLU A 117 3.94 24.76 -1.75
CA GLU A 117 4.76 25.94 -1.45
C GLU A 117 5.36 26.56 -2.72
N ARG A 118 5.78 25.72 -3.66
CA ARG A 118 6.33 26.18 -4.94
C ARG A 118 5.23 26.67 -5.87
N ALA A 119 4.06 26.05 -5.85
CA ALA A 119 2.90 26.53 -6.58
C ALA A 119 2.50 27.95 -6.12
N ILE A 120 2.44 28.19 -4.80
CA ILE A 120 2.18 29.52 -4.23
C ILE A 120 3.23 30.53 -4.69
N THR A 121 4.51 30.16 -4.67
CA THR A 121 5.59 31.05 -5.11
C THR A 121 5.48 31.40 -6.59
N LEU A 122 5.18 30.41 -7.45
CA LEU A 122 5.02 30.62 -8.89
C LEU A 122 3.80 31.48 -9.20
N LEU A 123 2.70 31.30 -8.48
CA LEU A 123 1.50 32.14 -8.60
C LEU A 123 1.76 33.57 -8.10
N ALA A 124 2.57 33.75 -7.06
CA ALA A 124 2.93 35.07 -6.56
C ALA A 124 3.91 35.81 -7.48
N SER A 125 4.79 35.09 -8.19
CA SER A 125 5.79 35.70 -9.08
C SER A 125 5.30 35.91 -10.50
N SER A 126 4.25 35.22 -10.91
CA SER A 126 3.69 35.34 -12.25
C SER A 126 2.41 36.15 -12.11
N ASP A 127 2.34 37.33 -12.73
CA ASP A 127 1.10 38.13 -12.90
C ASP A 127 0.08 37.40 -13.81
N LEU A 128 -0.11 36.11 -13.55
CA LEU A 128 -1.11 35.29 -14.20
C LEU A 128 -2.47 35.78 -13.71
N PRO A 129 -3.41 36.02 -14.62
CA PRO A 129 -4.77 36.28 -14.20
C PRO A 129 -5.25 35.04 -13.47
N VAL A 130 -5.35 35.13 -12.14
CA VAL A 130 -6.17 34.22 -11.35
C VAL A 130 -7.56 34.48 -11.89
N GLY A 131 -8.01 33.65 -12.83
CA GLY A 131 -9.33 33.77 -13.42
C GLY A 131 -10.27 33.91 -12.24
N ALA A 132 -10.94 35.09 -12.14
CA ALA A 132 -11.78 35.42 -11.00
C ALA A 132 -12.63 34.19 -10.75
N LEU A 133 -12.38 33.51 -9.61
CA LEU A 133 -13.15 32.34 -9.26
C LEU A 133 -14.59 32.83 -9.24
N ALA A 134 -15.33 32.52 -10.30
CA ALA A 134 -16.76 32.60 -10.28
C ALA A 134 -17.12 31.77 -9.05
N ALA A 135 -17.67 32.43 -8.04
CA ALA A 135 -18.07 31.80 -6.80
C ALA A 135 -18.95 30.63 -7.20
N VAL A 136 -18.38 29.42 -7.19
CA VAL A 136 -19.14 28.21 -7.37
C VAL A 136 -20.05 28.21 -6.15
N PRO A 137 -21.38 28.27 -6.30
CA PRO A 137 -22.25 28.13 -5.16
C PRO A 137 -21.91 26.76 -4.57
N GLN A 138 -21.26 26.77 -3.41
CA GLN A 138 -21.03 25.58 -2.63
C GLN A 138 -22.42 25.12 -2.22
N THR A 139 -23.02 24.28 -3.06
CA THR A 139 -24.18 23.51 -2.68
C THR A 139 -23.60 22.47 -1.75
N GLU A 140 -23.68 22.80 -0.46
CA GLU A 140 -23.30 21.99 0.69
C GLU A 140 -23.77 20.56 0.43
N SER A 141 -22.83 19.70 0.02
CA SER A 141 -23.05 18.27 -0.03
C SER A 141 -23.17 17.86 1.43
N ALA A 142 -24.40 17.71 1.89
CA ALA A 142 -24.74 17.27 3.24
C ALA A 142 -24.04 15.93 3.52
N ALA A 143 -22.86 16.02 4.12
CA ALA A 143 -22.26 14.93 4.86
C ALA A 143 -23.13 14.74 6.11
N THR A 144 -23.81 13.60 6.13
CA THR A 144 -24.51 13.06 7.29
C THR A 144 -23.68 13.28 8.56
N THR A 145 -24.33 13.90 9.53
CA THR A 145 -23.84 14.15 10.88
C THR A 145 -23.46 12.83 11.55
N GLY A 146 -22.16 12.58 11.69
CA GLY A 146 -21.59 11.76 12.75
C GLY A 146 -20.83 12.69 13.67
N ASP A 147 -21.25 12.76 14.94
CA ASP A 147 -20.63 13.58 15.99
C ASP A 147 -19.11 13.37 16.06
N GLY A 148 -18.35 14.44 15.83
CA GLY A 148 -16.90 14.45 15.86
C GLY A 148 -16.33 15.40 14.82
N ALA A 149 -16.44 16.70 15.05
CA ALA A 149 -15.73 17.68 14.24
C ALA A 149 -14.22 17.40 14.35
N ILE A 150 -13.63 16.79 13.32
CA ILE A 150 -12.18 16.57 13.25
C ILE A 150 -11.51 17.94 13.32
N PRO A 151 -10.71 18.23 14.36
CA PRO A 151 -10.12 19.55 14.50
C PRO A 151 -9.18 19.81 13.32
N ALA A 152 -9.23 21.01 12.77
CA ALA A 152 -8.50 21.42 11.56
C ALA A 152 -6.96 21.38 11.68
N ASN A 153 -6.42 20.92 12.81
CA ASN A 153 -5.00 20.82 13.11
C ASN A 153 -4.59 19.42 13.61
N LEU A 154 -5.28 18.36 13.19
CA LEU A 154 -4.74 17.02 13.40
C LEU A 154 -3.51 16.83 12.52
N ASN A 155 -2.43 16.37 13.15
CA ASN A 155 -1.22 15.97 12.46
C ASN A 155 -0.69 14.67 13.05
N PHE A 156 0.06 13.92 12.25
CA PHE A 156 0.54 12.60 12.61
C PHE A 156 1.43 12.63 13.87
N THR A 157 2.43 13.50 13.90
CA THR A 157 3.47 13.51 14.95
C THR A 157 2.91 13.83 16.33
N ASP A 158 2.01 14.80 16.43
CA ASP A 158 1.51 15.27 17.72
C ASP A 158 0.29 14.49 18.22
N HIS A 159 -0.48 13.86 17.31
CA HIS A 159 -1.76 13.25 17.66
C HIS A 159 -1.80 11.74 17.46
N ILE A 160 -1.24 11.22 16.36
CA ILE A 160 -1.38 9.81 16.00
C ILE A 160 -0.19 8.99 16.52
N LEU A 161 1.02 9.50 16.34
CA LEU A 161 2.24 8.83 16.74
C LEU A 161 2.32 8.54 18.25
N PRO A 162 1.84 9.40 19.17
CA PRO A 162 1.78 9.06 20.59
C PRO A 162 0.85 7.88 20.87
N ILE A 163 -0.29 7.76 20.17
CA ILE A 163 -1.21 6.63 20.32
C ILE A 163 -0.52 5.32 19.91
N PHE A 164 0.19 5.32 18.77
CA PHE A 164 0.94 4.16 18.32
C PHE A 164 2.08 3.79 19.27
N GLN A 165 2.84 4.77 19.77
CA GLN A 165 3.89 4.52 20.75
C GLN A 165 3.37 3.89 22.04
N ASP A 166 2.22 4.38 22.54
CA ASP A 166 1.67 3.94 23.82
C ASP A 166 0.96 2.58 23.71
N ARG A 167 0.35 2.27 22.56
CA ARG A 167 -0.58 1.12 22.43
C ARG A 167 -0.13 0.04 21.46
N CYS A 168 0.76 0.36 20.51
CA CYS A 168 1.04 -0.51 19.37
C CYS A 168 2.52 -0.87 19.22
N SER A 169 3.44 0.03 19.56
CA SER A 169 4.87 -0.10 19.28
C SER A 169 5.58 -1.22 20.05
N GLU A 170 4.95 -1.82 21.07
CA GLU A 170 5.50 -3.03 21.72
C GLU A 170 5.57 -4.21 20.73
N CYS A 171 4.54 -4.36 19.90
CA CYS A 171 4.46 -5.43 18.89
C CYS A 171 4.72 -4.94 17.47
N HIS A 172 4.43 -3.67 17.17
CA HIS A 172 4.58 -3.06 15.84
C HIS A 172 5.63 -1.94 15.84
N GLY A 173 6.70 -2.14 16.61
CA GLY A 173 7.85 -1.25 16.71
C GLY A 173 8.96 -1.59 15.72
N ASP A 174 10.12 -0.93 15.86
CA ASP A 174 11.26 -1.14 14.95
C ASP A 174 11.96 -2.50 15.16
N ASN A 175 11.80 -3.11 16.34
CA ASN A 175 12.49 -4.35 16.71
C ASN A 175 11.52 -5.53 16.62
N ASP A 176 11.70 -6.37 15.60
CA ASP A 176 10.90 -7.58 15.34
C ASP A 176 9.38 -7.31 15.24
N PRO A 177 8.94 -6.44 14.31
CA PRO A 177 7.53 -6.09 14.16
C PRO A 177 6.66 -7.30 13.78
N GLU A 178 5.56 -7.49 14.52
CA GLU A 178 4.54 -8.48 14.18
C GLU A 178 4.00 -8.22 12.77
N GLU A 179 3.97 -9.29 11.95
CA GLU A 179 3.55 -9.26 10.55
C GLU A 179 4.30 -8.23 9.68
N GLY A 180 5.47 -7.74 10.15
CA GLY A 180 6.27 -6.76 9.44
C GLY A 180 5.75 -5.33 9.46
N LEU A 181 4.72 -5.05 10.27
CA LEU A 181 4.13 -3.72 10.36
C LEU A 181 4.87 -2.88 11.40
N VAL A 182 5.42 -1.74 10.96
CA VAL A 182 6.11 -0.77 11.80
C VAL A 182 5.28 0.51 11.88
N LEU A 183 4.96 0.97 13.10
CA LEU A 183 4.09 2.12 13.36
C LEU A 183 4.81 3.31 14.03
N THR A 184 6.15 3.30 14.04
CA THR A 184 7.00 4.29 14.71
C THR A 184 7.25 5.54 13.89
N SER A 185 6.90 5.55 12.59
CA SER A 185 6.99 6.73 11.74
C SER A 185 5.89 6.75 10.67
N TYR A 186 5.55 7.94 10.18
CA TYR A 186 4.56 8.10 9.11
C TYR A 186 4.96 7.33 7.86
N LYS A 187 6.26 7.32 7.53
CA LYS A 187 6.80 6.64 6.36
C LYS A 187 6.53 5.14 6.45
N ASP A 188 6.75 4.54 7.62
CA ASP A 188 6.65 3.09 7.81
C ASP A 188 5.18 2.64 7.92
N VAL A 189 4.31 3.46 8.53
CA VAL A 189 2.85 3.27 8.51
C VAL A 189 2.32 3.24 7.08
N MET A 190 2.79 4.16 6.24
CA MET A 190 2.39 4.25 4.83
C MET A 190 3.05 3.18 3.94
N LEU A 191 4.18 2.63 4.36
CA LEU A 191 4.80 1.48 3.71
C LEU A 191 3.89 0.25 3.82
N GLY A 192 3.37 0.00 5.02
CA GLY A 192 2.47 -1.11 5.33
C GLY A 192 3.18 -2.30 5.96
N SER A 193 2.50 -3.46 5.94
CA SER A 193 3.01 -4.73 6.46
C SER A 193 3.54 -5.61 5.33
N TRP A 194 3.96 -6.84 5.64
CA TRP A 194 4.35 -7.81 4.60
C TRP A 194 3.23 -8.14 3.61
N TYR A 195 1.97 -7.91 3.98
CA TYR A 195 0.81 -8.15 3.13
C TYR A 195 0.36 -6.90 2.36
N GLY A 196 1.09 -5.79 2.48
CA GLY A 196 0.86 -4.54 1.77
C GLY A 196 0.30 -3.43 2.65
N ALA A 197 -0.34 -2.46 1.99
CA ALA A 197 -0.81 -1.24 2.65
C ALA A 197 -1.91 -1.52 3.69
N VAL A 198 -1.71 -1.03 4.91
CA VAL A 198 -2.70 -1.12 6.01
C VAL A 198 -3.53 0.15 6.16
N VAL A 199 -3.04 1.27 5.62
CA VAL A 199 -3.73 2.57 5.58
C VAL A 199 -4.00 2.95 4.12
N LYS A 200 -5.23 3.37 3.83
CA LYS A 200 -5.63 3.98 2.56
C LYS A 200 -5.91 5.48 2.77
N PRO A 201 -5.09 6.38 2.22
CA PRO A 201 -5.28 7.82 2.37
C PRO A 201 -6.67 8.27 1.91
N GLY A 202 -7.38 8.99 2.77
CA GLY A 202 -8.72 9.52 2.49
C GLY A 202 -9.85 8.49 2.57
N ASP A 203 -9.56 7.23 2.86
CA ASP A 203 -10.55 6.15 2.99
C ASP A 203 -10.34 5.37 4.31
N PRO A 204 -10.83 5.91 5.45
CA PRO A 204 -10.71 5.21 6.73
C PRO A 204 -11.49 3.89 6.74
N ALA A 205 -12.69 3.85 6.12
CA ALA A 205 -13.53 2.65 6.08
C ALA A 205 -12.90 1.51 5.25
N GLY A 206 -12.08 1.85 4.26
CA GLY A 206 -11.31 0.87 3.49
C GLY A 206 -9.91 0.58 4.04
N SER A 207 -9.51 1.19 5.15
CA SER A 207 -8.19 0.99 5.77
C SER A 207 -8.22 -0.20 6.73
N TYR A 208 -7.40 -1.21 6.46
CA TYR A 208 -7.36 -2.43 7.27
C TYR A 208 -6.96 -2.19 8.72
N LEU A 209 -6.06 -1.22 8.96
CA LEU A 209 -5.67 -0.81 10.31
C LEU A 209 -6.89 -0.32 11.12
N VAL A 210 -7.74 0.49 10.49
CA VAL A 210 -8.94 1.06 11.13
C VAL A 210 -9.96 -0.05 11.41
N GLU A 211 -10.18 -0.96 10.46
CA GLU A 211 -11.07 -2.11 10.64
C GLU A 211 -10.70 -2.95 11.87
N LEU A 212 -9.41 -3.27 12.06
CA LEU A 212 -8.96 -4.06 13.20
C LEU A 212 -9.12 -3.34 14.54
N VAL A 213 -8.93 -2.02 14.56
CA VAL A 213 -9.14 -1.19 15.75
C VAL A 213 -10.63 -1.11 16.10
N GLU A 214 -11.49 -0.78 15.14
CA GLU A 214 -12.94 -0.63 15.36
C GLU A 214 -13.62 -1.95 15.75
N THR A 215 -13.09 -3.09 15.29
CA THR A 215 -13.59 -4.42 15.64
C THR A 215 -13.02 -4.96 16.96
N GLY A 216 -12.13 -4.22 17.63
CA GLY A 216 -11.49 -4.63 18.89
C GLY A 216 -10.53 -5.81 18.72
N GLN A 217 -10.04 -6.07 17.50
CA GLN A 217 -9.01 -7.07 17.26
C GLN A 217 -7.60 -6.53 17.57
N MET A 218 -7.46 -5.21 17.53
CA MET A 218 -6.27 -4.48 17.95
C MET A 218 -6.64 -3.35 18.92
N PRO A 219 -5.87 -3.16 20.01
CA PRO A 219 -4.69 -3.91 20.41
C PRO A 219 -5.00 -5.35 20.87
N LYS A 220 -4.15 -6.34 20.52
CA LYS A 220 -4.30 -7.75 20.98
C LYS A 220 -4.16 -7.91 22.50
N LYS A 221 -3.45 -6.99 23.14
CA LYS A 221 -3.18 -6.98 24.58
C LYS A 221 -3.44 -5.56 25.10
N GLY A 222 -4.06 -5.48 26.26
CA GLY A 222 -4.46 -4.22 26.87
C GLY A 222 -5.91 -3.86 26.58
N ASP A 223 -6.31 -2.68 27.04
CA ASP A 223 -7.63 -2.12 26.76
C ASP A 223 -7.69 -1.56 25.33
N ASP A 224 -8.89 -1.58 24.74
CA ASP A 224 -9.19 -0.94 23.47
C ASP A 224 -8.89 0.56 23.52
N LEU A 225 -8.72 1.17 22.34
CA LEU A 225 -8.61 2.63 22.22
C LEU A 225 -9.86 3.31 22.78
N THR A 226 -9.67 4.46 23.42
CA THR A 226 -10.83 5.25 23.86
C THR A 226 -11.56 5.82 22.64
N PRO A 227 -12.85 6.17 22.73
CA PRO A 227 -13.58 6.73 21.59
C PRO A 227 -12.96 8.02 21.00
N GLU A 228 -12.16 8.72 21.79
CA GLU A 228 -11.41 9.91 21.36
C GLU A 228 -10.12 9.60 20.58
N GLN A 229 -9.60 8.37 20.67
CA GLN A 229 -8.37 7.87 20.03
C GLN A 229 -8.70 7.09 18.76
#